data_AF-A0A2E1L7C1-F1
#
_entry.id   AF-A0A2E1L7C1-F1
#
_cell.length_a   1.000
_cell.length_b   1.000
_cell.length_c   1.000
_cell.angle_alpha   90.00
_cell.angle_beta   90.00
_cell.angle_gamma   90.00
#
_symmetry.space_group_name_H-M   'P 1'
#
loop_
_entity.id
_entity.type
_entity.pdbx_description
1 polymer ?
#
loop_
_entity_poly.entity_id
_entity_poly.type
_entity_poly.pdbx_seq_one_letter_code
_entity_poly.pdbx_strand_id
1 'polypeptide(L)'
;STLNGAHGYLEIQDESGMRLGHAVMDYRFHAGGRDGQLNLFPYVEVIGLMEFMPMDVFIQAGESIQIIMTQTGQDYVPSSSSVGGYSIDWTESTLTLPIVKRTCDDLFKVPMQEYADSTEGIRTC
;
A
#
# COMPACT_ATOMS: atom_id res chain seq x y z
N SER A 1 -8.15 11.90 -13.05
CA SER A 1 -7.51 12.22 -14.34
C SER A 1 -6.07 12.67 -14.13
N THR A 2 -5.20 12.61 -15.15
CA THR A 2 -3.76 12.92 -15.01
C THR A 2 -3.32 14.08 -15.90
N LEU A 3 -2.30 14.82 -15.47
CA LEU A 3 -1.59 15.83 -16.27
C LEU A 3 -0.10 15.42 -16.34
N ASN A 4 0.50 15.44 -17.54
CA ASN A 4 1.93 15.18 -17.77
C ASN A 4 2.47 13.93 -17.04
N GLY A 5 1.88 12.77 -17.30
CA GLY A 5 2.33 11.47 -16.77
C GLY A 5 2.03 11.25 -15.28
N ALA A 6 2.14 12.29 -14.45
CA ALA A 6 1.92 12.30 -13.00
C ALA A 6 2.66 11.21 -12.20
N HIS A 7 2.89 11.49 -10.93
CA HIS A 7 3.48 10.55 -9.99
C HIS A 7 2.57 10.41 -8.79
N GLY A 8 2.32 9.17 -8.38
CA GLY A 8 1.55 8.84 -7.20
C GLY A 8 2.40 8.06 -6.22
N TYR A 9 2.34 8.48 -4.96
CA TYR A 9 2.87 7.78 -3.79
C TYR A 9 1.70 7.41 -2.89
N LEU A 10 1.51 6.12 -2.68
CA LEU A 10 0.45 5.56 -1.85
C LEU A 10 1.09 4.96 -0.60
N GLU A 11 0.60 5.33 0.58
CA GLU A 11 1.10 4.84 1.86
C GLU A 11 -0.03 4.23 2.68
N ILE A 12 0.27 3.15 3.40
CA ILE A 12 -0.61 2.58 4.42
C ILE A 12 -0.01 2.86 5.79
N GLN A 13 -0.83 3.39 6.68
CA GLN A 13 -0.52 3.58 8.10
C GLN A 13 -1.53 2.82 8.97
N ASP A 14 -1.13 2.49 10.20
CA ASP A 14 -2.07 2.07 11.24
C ASP A 14 -2.72 3.27 11.94
N GLU A 15 -3.57 3.00 12.92
CA GLU A 15 -4.28 4.03 13.70
C GLU A 15 -3.35 4.93 14.54
N SER A 16 -2.16 4.44 14.90
CA SER A 16 -1.15 5.23 15.61
C SER A 16 -0.36 6.16 14.69
N GLY A 17 -0.53 6.04 13.37
CA GLY A 17 0.26 6.72 12.35
C GLY A 17 1.57 6.01 12.02
N MET A 18 1.77 4.77 12.48
CA MET A 18 2.92 3.96 12.10
C MET A 18 2.77 3.50 10.66
N ARG A 19 3.82 3.72 9.86
CA ARG A 19 3.85 3.29 8.45
C ARG A 19 3.96 1.78 8.34
N LEU A 20 3.03 1.17 7.62
CA LEU A 20 2.98 -0.26 7.36
C LEU A 20 3.65 -0.61 6.02
N GLY A 21 3.43 0.23 5.01
CA GLY A 21 4.10 0.09 3.71
C GLY A 21 3.65 1.14 2.70
N HIS A 22 4.18 1.03 1.48
CA HIS A 22 3.94 2.01 0.42
C HIS A 22 4.00 1.37 -0.97
N ALA A 23 3.41 2.07 -1.94
CA ALA A 23 3.41 1.77 -3.37
C ALA A 23 3.67 3.06 -4.14
N VAL A 24 4.32 2.94 -5.29
CA VAL A 24 4.70 4.11 -6.11
C VAL A 24 4.40 3.83 -7.57
N MET A 25 3.91 4.86 -8.27
CA MET A 25 3.61 4.75 -9.69
C MET A 25 3.89 6.06 -10.44
N ASP A 26 4.45 5.91 -11.63
CA ASP A 26 4.37 6.89 -12.69
C ASP A 26 3.23 6.47 -13.62
N TYR A 27 2.19 7.29 -13.82
CA TYR A 27 0.97 6.83 -14.52
C TYR A 27 1.17 6.60 -16.02
N ARG A 28 2.35 6.95 -16.57
CA ARG A 28 2.75 6.43 -17.89
C ARG A 28 2.78 4.91 -17.91
N PHE A 29 2.98 4.27 -16.75
CA PHE A 29 2.97 2.83 -16.53
C PHE A 29 1.70 2.35 -15.83
N HIS A 30 0.58 3.07 -15.94
CA HIS A 30 -0.67 2.73 -15.24
C HIS A 30 -1.14 1.29 -15.48
N ALA A 31 -0.88 0.72 -16.66
CA ALA A 31 -1.20 -0.67 -17.00
C ALA A 31 -0.28 -1.73 -16.35
N GLY A 32 0.72 -1.29 -15.56
CA GLY A 32 1.71 -2.16 -14.93
C GLY A 32 2.82 -2.61 -15.88
N GLY A 33 3.76 -3.38 -15.33
CA GLY A 33 4.89 -3.93 -16.09
C GLY A 33 5.99 -2.92 -16.40
N ARG A 34 6.73 -3.16 -17.49
CA ARG A 34 7.92 -2.38 -17.88
C ARG A 34 7.70 -1.48 -19.10
N ASP A 35 6.54 -1.61 -19.74
CA ASP A 35 6.22 -0.91 -20.99
C ASP A 35 5.34 0.29 -20.70
N GLY A 36 5.98 1.43 -20.46
CA GLY A 36 5.30 2.70 -20.24
C GLY A 36 4.89 3.38 -21.54
N GLN A 37 3.82 4.14 -21.49
CA GLN A 37 3.43 5.03 -22.59
C GLN A 37 4.35 6.26 -22.58
N LEU A 38 4.99 6.54 -23.73
CA LEU A 38 5.88 7.70 -23.85
C LEU A 38 5.15 9.00 -23.53
N ASN A 39 3.91 9.12 -24.00
CA ASN A 39 3.05 10.28 -23.83
C ASN A 39 1.70 9.84 -23.27
N LEU A 40 1.34 10.33 -22.09
CA LEU A 40 0.00 10.25 -21.55
C LEU A 40 -0.69 11.59 -21.77
N PHE A 41 -1.78 11.60 -22.53
CA PHE A 41 -2.49 12.84 -22.86
C PHE A 41 -3.03 13.52 -21.58
N PRO A 42 -3.00 14.86 -21.49
CA PRO A 42 -3.58 15.58 -20.36
C PRO A 42 -5.08 15.29 -20.18
N TYR A 43 -5.51 15.26 -18.92
CA TYR A 43 -6.91 15.14 -18.48
C TYR A 43 -7.62 13.84 -18.87
N VAL A 44 -6.89 12.82 -19.30
CA VAL A 44 -7.45 11.49 -19.48
C VAL A 44 -7.56 10.75 -18.15
N GLU A 45 -8.51 9.83 -18.10
CA GLU A 45 -8.67 8.88 -17.02
C GLU A 45 -7.90 7.60 -17.33
N VAL A 46 -7.21 7.07 -16.32
CA VAL A 46 -6.46 5.83 -16.39
C VAL A 46 -6.67 5.05 -15.10
N ILE A 47 -6.70 3.73 -15.20
CA ILE A 47 -6.67 2.83 -14.05
C ILE A 47 -5.20 2.55 -13.72
N GLY A 48 -4.74 3.02 -12.56
CA GLY A 48 -3.39 2.76 -12.06
C GLY A 48 -3.31 1.44 -11.30
N LEU A 49 -2.63 0.44 -11.88
CA LEU A 49 -2.35 -0.84 -11.24
C LEU A 49 -1.12 -0.74 -10.33
N MET A 50 -1.31 -0.18 -9.13
CA MET A 50 -0.25 0.00 -8.14
C MET A 50 -0.05 -1.25 -7.28
N GLU A 51 1.20 -1.60 -6.99
CA GLU A 51 1.55 -2.73 -6.14
C GLU A 51 2.34 -2.24 -4.92
N PHE A 52 1.90 -2.66 -3.73
CA PHE A 52 2.65 -2.45 -2.50
C PHE A 52 3.87 -3.37 -2.45
N MET A 53 4.96 -2.86 -1.90
CA MET A 53 6.09 -3.72 -1.54
C MET A 53 5.62 -4.83 -0.57
N PRO A 54 6.23 -6.03 -0.61
CA PRO A 54 5.87 -7.10 0.32
C PRO A 54 5.95 -6.64 1.77
N MET A 55 4.91 -6.95 2.54
CA MET A 55 4.78 -6.60 3.95
C MET A 55 4.53 -7.87 4.77
N ASP A 56 5.13 -7.94 5.96
CA ASP A 56 4.76 -8.91 6.99
C ASP A 56 4.29 -8.11 8.22
N VAL A 57 3.00 -7.80 8.22
CA VAL A 57 2.36 -6.90 9.19
C VAL A 57 1.21 -7.63 9.86
N PHE A 58 1.11 -7.47 11.17
CA PHE A 58 0.00 -7.97 11.97
C PHE A 58 -0.82 -6.77 12.46
N ILE A 59 -2.12 -6.80 12.22
CA ILE A 59 -3.09 -5.78 12.65
C ILE A 59 -4.12 -6.48 13.54
N GLN A 60 -4.33 -5.96 14.74
CA GLN A 60 -5.24 -6.55 15.70
C GLN A 60 -6.70 -6.32 15.30
N ALA A 61 -7.59 -7.19 15.78
CA ALA A 61 -9.02 -7.00 15.57
C ALA A 61 -9.48 -5.70 16.24
N GLY A 62 -10.11 -4.83 15.47
CA GLY A 62 -10.57 -3.52 15.93
C GLY A 62 -9.63 -2.36 15.59
N GLU A 63 -8.38 -2.63 15.18
CA GLU A 63 -7.50 -1.61 14.63
C GLU A 63 -7.89 -1.24 13.19
N SER A 64 -7.63 0.02 12.84
CA SER A 64 -7.86 0.54 11.50
C SER A 64 -6.57 0.72 10.71
N ILE A 65 -6.68 0.61 9.38
CA ILE A 65 -5.63 1.04 8.46
C ILE A 65 -6.11 2.27 7.70
N GLN A 66 -5.18 3.17 7.42
CA GLN A 66 -5.43 4.39 6.66
C GLN A 66 -4.61 4.34 5.38
N ILE A 67 -5.26 4.65 4.26
CA ILE A 67 -4.62 4.73 2.95
C ILE A 67 -4.47 6.21 2.60
N ILE A 68 -3.24 6.63 2.36
CA ILE A 68 -2.90 8.02 2.09
C ILE A 68 -2.28 8.08 0.71
N MET A 69 -2.87 8.85 -0.19
CA MET A 69 -2.27 9.14 -1.49
C MET A 69 -1.71 10.58 -1.51
N THR A 70 -0.45 10.71 -1.90
CA THR A 70 0.21 11.98 -2.18
C THR A 70 0.92 11.93 -3.53
N GLN A 71 1.28 13.10 -4.09
CA GLN A 71 2.03 13.15 -5.33
C GLN A 71 3.46 12.62 -5.18
N THR A 72 4.07 12.88 -4.02
CA THR A 72 5.42 12.41 -3.66
C THR A 72 5.43 12.05 -2.18
N GLY A 73 6.35 11.21 -1.76
CA GLY A 73 6.54 10.86 -0.36
C GLY A 73 7.91 10.27 -0.11
N GLN A 74 8.44 10.50 1.10
CA GLN A 74 9.78 10.04 1.48
C GLN A 74 10.83 10.46 0.42
N ASP A 75 11.69 9.52 0.01
CA ASP A 75 12.73 9.75 -0.99
C ASP A 75 12.28 9.42 -2.43
N TYR A 76 10.98 9.23 -2.68
CA TYR A 76 10.46 8.98 -4.02
C TYR A 76 10.31 10.28 -4.80
N VAL A 77 11.32 10.55 -5.61
CA VAL A 77 11.37 11.71 -6.51
C VAL A 77 10.76 11.31 -7.86
N PRO A 78 9.78 12.08 -8.38
CA PRO A 78 9.17 11.81 -9.66
C PRO A 78 10.18 11.97 -10.79
N SER A 79 10.00 11.21 -11.87
CA SER A 79 10.76 11.48 -13.09
C SER A 79 10.44 12.87 -13.63
N SER A 80 11.38 13.50 -14.33
CA SER A 80 11.14 14.81 -14.97
C SER A 80 9.94 14.79 -15.95
N SER A 81 9.60 13.62 -16.47
CA SER A 81 8.47 13.39 -17.38
C SER A 81 7.15 13.07 -16.67
N SER A 82 7.13 13.05 -15.33
CA SER A 82 5.96 12.69 -14.52
C SER A 82 5.68 13.68 -13.38
N VAL A 83 6.15 14.93 -13.51
CA VAL A 83 6.02 15.99 -12.48
C VAL A 83 4.63 16.67 -12.52
N GLY A 84 3.71 16.20 -13.36
CA GLY A 84 2.36 16.77 -13.41
C GLY A 84 1.42 16.27 -12.30
N GLY A 85 0.28 16.93 -12.17
CA GLY A 85 -0.74 16.62 -11.15
C GLY A 85 -1.74 15.56 -11.58
N TYR A 86 -2.56 15.09 -10.64
CA TYR A 86 -3.66 14.17 -10.90
C TYR A 86 -4.80 14.38 -9.92
N SER A 87 -5.97 13.87 -10.27
CA SER A 87 -7.13 13.69 -9.40
C SER A 87 -7.52 12.21 -9.35
N ILE A 88 -8.05 11.78 -8.21
CA ILE A 88 -8.47 10.41 -7.96
C ILE A 88 -9.99 10.37 -7.83
N ASP A 89 -10.62 9.38 -8.46
CA ASP A 89 -11.95 8.93 -8.09
C ASP A 89 -11.85 7.75 -7.12
N TRP A 90 -12.17 8.01 -5.85
CA TRP A 90 -12.14 6.98 -4.81
C TRP A 90 -13.32 6.00 -4.91
N THR A 91 -14.39 6.37 -5.61
CA THR A 91 -15.62 5.57 -5.72
C THR A 91 -15.39 4.30 -6.54
N GLU A 92 -14.54 4.40 -7.56
CA GLU A 92 -14.18 3.29 -8.46
C GLU A 92 -12.87 2.58 -8.05
N SER A 93 -12.18 3.12 -7.04
CA SER A 93 -10.91 2.58 -6.57
C SER A 93 -11.11 1.32 -5.72
N THR A 94 -10.31 0.29 -5.96
CA THR A 94 -10.35 -0.97 -5.20
C THR A 94 -8.97 -1.28 -4.61
N LEU A 95 -8.91 -1.62 -3.31
CA LEU A 95 -7.72 -2.16 -2.66
C LEU A 95 -7.88 -3.67 -2.46
N THR A 96 -6.89 -4.44 -2.90
CA THR A 96 -6.81 -5.88 -2.62
C THR A 96 -5.68 -6.13 -1.65
N LEU A 97 -5.99 -6.76 -0.51
CA LEU A 97 -5.00 -7.17 0.49
C LEU A 97 -4.99 -8.70 0.60
N PRO A 98 -3.82 -9.36 0.54
CA PRO A 98 -3.71 -10.79 0.81
C PRO A 98 -3.80 -11.02 2.33
N ILE A 99 -5.01 -10.98 2.88
CA ILE A 99 -5.25 -11.17 4.31
C ILE A 99 -5.11 -12.65 4.64
N VAL A 100 -4.15 -13.00 5.48
CA VAL A 100 -3.97 -14.35 6.02
C VAL A 100 -4.44 -14.37 7.46
N LYS A 101 -5.47 -15.16 7.75
CA LYS A 101 -5.91 -15.43 9.13
C LYS A 101 -5.18 -16.66 9.64
N ARG A 102 -4.34 -16.50 10.66
CA ARG A 102 -3.63 -17.58 11.34
C ARG A 102 -4.14 -17.71 12.77
N THR A 103 -4.33 -18.94 13.21
CA THR A 103 -4.59 -19.31 14.60
C THR A 103 -3.28 -19.75 15.26
N CYS A 104 -3.30 -19.96 16.58
CA CYS A 104 -2.16 -20.49 17.34
C CYS A 104 -1.61 -21.78 16.74
N ASP A 105 -2.50 -22.63 16.22
CA ASP A 105 -2.16 -23.94 15.69
C ASP A 105 -1.45 -23.87 14.33
N ASP A 106 -1.58 -22.74 13.63
CA ASP A 106 -0.88 -22.47 12.36
C ASP A 106 0.53 -21.91 12.58
N LEU A 107 0.86 -21.52 13.82
CA LEU A 107 2.15 -20.92 14.18
C LEU A 107 3.08 -21.94 14.81
N PHE A 108 4.38 -21.76 14.58
CA PHE A 108 5.39 -22.58 15.23
C PHE A 108 5.41 -22.32 16.74
N LYS A 109 5.09 -23.36 17.54
CA LYS A 109 5.14 -23.32 19.00
C LYS A 109 6.50 -23.86 19.46
N VAL A 110 7.28 -23.03 20.14
CA VAL A 110 8.56 -23.43 20.73
C VAL A 110 8.27 -24.44 21.85
N PRO A 111 8.95 -25.60 21.87
CA PRO A 111 8.80 -26.55 22.96
C PRO A 111 9.13 -25.90 24.31
N MET A 112 8.37 -26.25 25.36
CA MET A 112 8.55 -25.79 26.76
C MET A 112 8.16 -24.32 27.05
N GLN A 113 7.52 -23.60 26.12
CA GLN A 113 6.85 -22.32 26.43
C GLN A 113 5.35 -22.52 26.66
N GLU A 114 4.83 -21.93 27.73
CA GLU A 114 3.39 -21.76 27.91
C GLU A 114 2.94 -20.51 27.14
N TYR A 115 2.00 -20.70 26.20
CA TYR A 115 1.36 -19.62 25.47
C TYR A 115 -0.01 -19.39 26.14
N ALA A 116 -0.22 -18.20 26.69
CA ALA A 116 -1.46 -17.85 27.39
C ALA A 116 -2.45 -17.17 26.45
N ASP A 117 -3.73 -17.53 26.57
CA ASP A 117 -4.84 -17.02 25.75
C ASP A 117 -5.19 -15.54 26.01
N SER A 118 -4.67 -14.94 27.09
CA SER A 118 -4.77 -13.49 27.35
C SER A 118 -4.02 -13.12 28.64
N THR A 119 -2.79 -12.61 28.55
CA THR A 119 -2.28 -11.51 29.40
C THR A 119 -0.88 -11.08 28.94
N GLU A 120 -0.65 -9.77 29.06
CA GLU A 120 0.43 -8.93 28.53
C GLU A 120 1.84 -9.53 28.39
N GLY A 121 2.48 -9.24 27.25
CA GLY A 121 3.95 -9.20 27.10
C GLY A 121 4.62 -10.35 26.33
N ILE A 122 3.89 -11.41 25.98
CA ILE A 122 4.37 -12.48 25.10
C ILE A 122 3.49 -12.46 23.85
N ARG A 123 4.04 -12.77 22.66
CA ARG A 123 3.27 -12.93 21.42
C ARG A 123 2.10 -13.86 21.70
N THR A 124 0.92 -13.27 21.84
CA THR A 124 -0.32 -13.99 22.12
C THR A 124 -0.54 -14.94 20.96
N CYS A 125 -0.48 -16.23 21.29
CA CYS A 125 -1.20 -17.24 20.57
C CYS A 125 -2.53 -17.33 21.29
#